data_AF-G9ZPL4-F1
#
_entry.id   AF-G9ZPL4-F1
#
_cell.length_a   1.000
_cell.length_b   1.000
_cell.length_c   1.000
_cell.angle_alpha   90.00
_cell.angle_beta   90.00
_cell.angle_gamma   90.00
#
_symmetry.space_group_name_H-M   'P 1'
#
loop_
_entity.id
_entity.type
_entity.pdbx_description
1 polymer ?
#
loop_
_entity_poly.entity_id
_entity_poly.type
_entity_poly.pdbx_seq_one_letter_code
_entity_poly.pdbx_strand_id
1 'polypeptide(L)'
;ELLPWNYRKLVLSYLKSDMQLLDMGTGGGELLKTFHHPSNRTQVTEAWQPNINLLKHTIAKQGIKVHALPAKHEDALPVKMVL
;
A
#
# COMPACT_ATOMS: atom_id res chain seq x y z
N GLU A 1 -6.06 22.19 15.70
CA GLU A 1 -6.77 22.64 14.49
C GLU A 1 -7.32 21.41 13.76
N LEU A 2 -8.58 21.42 13.34
CA LEU A 2 -9.18 20.32 12.58
C LEU A 2 -8.97 20.59 11.10
N LEU A 3 -8.24 19.71 10.42
CA LEU A 3 -8.09 19.79 8.97
C LEU A 3 -9.46 19.63 8.30
N PRO A 4 -9.76 20.35 7.21
CA PRO A 4 -11.04 20.24 6.52
C PRO A 4 -11.19 18.92 5.73
N TRP A 5 -10.18 18.05 5.76
CA TRP A 5 -10.14 16.81 4.99
C TRP A 5 -9.77 15.61 5.86
N ASN A 6 -10.21 14.43 5.41
CA ASN A 6 -9.87 13.15 6.00
C ASN A 6 -9.45 12.20 4.87
N TYR A 7 -8.17 11.86 4.82
CA TYR A 7 -7.59 11.07 3.73
C TYR A 7 -8.30 9.72 3.55
N ARG A 8 -8.56 9.00 4.65
CA ARG A 8 -9.26 7.72 4.61
C ARG A 8 -10.65 7.85 3.98
N LYS A 9 -11.43 8.85 4.39
CA LYS A 9 -12.76 9.10 3.82
C LYS A 9 -12.69 9.40 2.33
N LEU A 10 -11.70 10.20 1.93
CA LEU A 10 -11.50 10.56 0.52
C LEU A 10 -11.14 9.34 -0.33
N VAL A 11 -10.21 8.50 0.12
CA VAL A 11 -9.87 7.27 -0.61
C VAL A 11 -11.10 6.37 -0.74
N LEU A 12 -11.84 6.16 0.35
CA LEU A 12 -13.03 5.29 0.34
C LEU A 12 -14.19 5.83 -0.51
N SER A 13 -14.28 7.14 -0.76
CA SER A 13 -15.29 7.68 -1.68
C SER A 13 -15.02 7.35 -3.14
N TYR A 14 -13.77 7.04 -3.50
CA TYR A 14 -13.36 6.72 -4.88
C TYR A 14 -13.02 5.25 -5.09
N LEU A 15 -12.57 4.56 -4.04
CA LEU A 15 -12.12 3.17 -4.11
C LEU A 15 -13.30 2.22 -4.27
N LYS A 16 -13.40 1.58 -5.43
CA LYS A 16 -14.38 0.52 -5.70
C LYS A 16 -13.75 -0.85 -5.51
N SER A 17 -14.56 -1.85 -5.15
CA SER A 17 -14.09 -3.22 -4.87
C SER A 17 -13.54 -3.96 -6.09
N ASP A 18 -13.86 -3.51 -7.30
CA ASP A 18 -13.37 -4.06 -8.56
C ASP A 18 -12.07 -3.41 -9.06
N MET A 19 -11.58 -2.37 -8.38
CA MET A 19 -10.32 -1.72 -8.76
C MET A 19 -9.11 -2.59 -8.39
N GLN A 20 -7.95 -2.27 -8.97
CA GLN A 20 -6.66 -2.74 -8.48
C GLN A 20 -6.07 -1.65 -7.60
N LEU A 21 -5.76 -1.98 -6.34
CA LEU A 21 -5.18 -1.06 -5.37
C LEU A 21 -3.68 -1.34 -5.21
N LEU A 22 -2.87 -0.30 -5.38
CA LEU A 22 -1.45 -0.30 -5.04
C LEU A 22 -1.21 0.74 -3.94
N ASP A 23 -0.74 0.28 -2.77
CA ASP A 23 -0.31 1.16 -1.67
C ASP A 23 1.22 1.23 -1.64
N MET A 24 1.77 2.43 -1.82
CA MET A 24 3.22 2.62 -1.95
C MET A 24 3.83 3.11 -0.65
N GLY A 25 4.90 2.45 -0.18
CA GLY A 25 5.48 2.75 1.12
C GLY A 25 4.47 2.51 2.25
N THR A 26 3.86 1.32 2.25
CA THR A 26 2.69 0.99 3.09
C THR A 26 2.96 1.03 4.60
N GLY A 27 4.22 1.11 5.03
CA GLY A 27 4.56 1.09 6.44
C GLY A 27 4.28 -0.29 7.04
N GLY A 28 3.64 -0.31 8.22
CA GLY A 28 3.09 -1.53 8.82
C GLY A 28 1.75 -1.97 8.21
N GLY A 29 1.22 -1.23 7.23
CA GLY A 29 -0.06 -1.49 6.58
C GLY A 29 -1.27 -1.20 7.47
N GLU A 30 -1.12 -0.37 8.52
CA GLU A 30 -2.18 -0.05 9.48
C GLU A 30 -3.35 0.65 8.80
N LEU A 31 -3.06 1.66 7.98
CA LEU A 31 -4.09 2.40 7.25
C LEU A 31 -4.73 1.54 6.15
N LEU A 32 -3.93 0.78 5.39
CA LEU A 32 -4.39 -0.11 4.33
C LEU A 32 -5.47 -1.08 4.82
N LYS A 33 -5.26 -1.69 5.99
CA LYS A 33 -6.22 -2.62 6.61
C LYS A 33 -7.60 -1.97 6.83
N THR A 34 -7.63 -0.67 7.06
CA THR A 34 -8.90 0.05 7.28
C THR A 34 -9.73 0.22 6.00
N PHE A 35 -9.15 -0.02 4.82
CA PHE A 35 -9.86 0.10 3.55
C PHE A 35 -10.72 -1.12 3.22
N HIS A 36 -10.42 -2.29 3.81
CA HIS A 36 -11.14 -3.56 3.57
C HIS A 36 -11.29 -3.90 2.08
N HIS A 37 -10.33 -3.49 1.25
CA HIS A 37 -10.32 -3.80 -0.17
C HIS A 37 -10.00 -5.28 -0.39
N PRO A 38 -10.58 -5.95 -1.41
CA PRO A 38 -10.30 -7.36 -1.69
C PRO A 38 -8.80 -7.65 -1.80
N SER A 39 -8.31 -8.64 -1.04
CA SER A 39 -6.88 -8.91 -0.92
C SER A 39 -6.25 -9.35 -2.25
N ASN A 40 -7.00 -10.11 -3.05
CA ASN A 40 -6.61 -10.53 -4.41
C ASN A 40 -6.49 -9.38 -5.42
N ARG A 41 -6.94 -8.18 -5.04
CA ARG A 41 -6.85 -6.95 -5.84
C ARG A 41 -6.03 -5.86 -5.14
N THR A 42 -5.31 -6.22 -4.09
CA THR A 42 -4.53 -5.30 -3.28
C THR A 42 -3.06 -5.71 -3.33
N GLN A 43 -2.20 -4.73 -3.58
CA GLN A 43 -0.75 -4.90 -3.61
C GLN A 43 -0.10 -3.76 -2.85
N VAL A 44 1.07 -4.03 -2.27
CA VAL A 44 1.82 -3.03 -1.52
C VAL A 44 3.28 -3.00 -1.91
N THR A 45 3.94 -1.87 -1.76
CA THR A 45 5.41 -1.78 -1.78
C THR A 45 5.95 -1.29 -0.45
N GLU A 46 7.15 -1.76 -0.09
CA GLU A 46 7.88 -1.32 1.10
C GLU A 46 9.38 -1.53 0.90
N ALA A 47 10.19 -0.60 1.42
CA ALA A 47 11.65 -0.63 1.33
C ALA A 47 12.34 -0.85 2.68
N TRP A 48 11.66 -0.57 3.81
CA TRP A 48 12.26 -0.73 5.12
C TRP A 48 12.16 -2.19 5.59
N GLN A 49 13.32 -2.82 5.81
CA GLN A 49 13.40 -4.26 6.13
C GLN A 49 12.55 -4.71 7.33
N PRO A 50 12.49 -3.95 8.45
CA PRO A 50 11.58 -4.28 9.56
C PRO A 50 10.11 -4.34 9.14
N ASN A 51 9.63 -3.38 8.34
CA ASN A 51 8.27 -3.41 7.81
C ASN A 51 8.08 -4.56 6.82
N ILE A 52 9.05 -4.83 5.93
CA ILE A 52 8.97 -5.97 5.01
C ILE A 52 8.76 -7.27 5.79
N ASN A 53 9.52 -7.48 6.87
CA ASN A 53 9.38 -8.66 7.73
C ASN A 53 7.99 -8.71 8.38
N LEU A 54 7.54 -7.60 8.96
CA LEU A 54 6.21 -7.47 9.55
C LEU A 54 5.09 -7.81 8.54
N LEU A 55 5.15 -7.26 7.33
CA LEU A 55 4.14 -7.43 6.29
C LEU A 55 4.09 -8.88 5.78
N LYS A 56 5.25 -9.55 5.65
CA LYS A 56 5.34 -10.99 5.31
C LYS A 56 4.64 -11.88 6.34
N HIS A 57 4.68 -11.51 7.62
CA HIS A 57 4.01 -12.27 8.68
C HIS A 57 2.55 -11.86 8.93
N THR A 58 2.08 -10.76 8.35
CA THR A 58 0.74 -10.19 8.57
C THR A 58 -0.10 -10.16 7.30
N ILE A 59 -0.01 -9.11 6.48
CA ILE A 59 -0.90 -8.89 5.32
C ILE A 59 -0.66 -9.89 4.19
N ALA A 60 0.57 -10.39 4.04
CA ALA A 60 0.87 -11.39 3.01
C ALA A 60 0.08 -12.70 3.23
N LYS A 61 -0.18 -13.07 4.50
CA LYS A 61 -1.02 -14.22 4.85
C LYS A 61 -2.49 -14.05 4.45
N GLN A 62 -2.92 -12.82 4.18
CA GLN A 62 -4.29 -12.50 3.75
C GLN A 62 -4.43 -12.55 2.22
N GLY A 63 -3.36 -12.89 1.49
CA GLY A 63 -3.33 -12.93 0.02
C GLY A 63 -2.92 -11.61 -0.64
N ILE A 64 -2.53 -10.60 0.15
CA ILE A 64 -2.03 -9.32 -0.38
C ILE A 64 -0.59 -9.49 -0.85
N LYS A 65 -0.28 -9.04 -2.07
CA LYS A 65 1.08 -9.13 -2.62
C LYS A 65 1.97 -8.02 -2.04
N VAL A 66 3.08 -8.42 -1.42
CA VAL A 66 4.09 -7.49 -0.87
C VAL A 66 5.29 -7.44 -1.79
N HIS A 67 5.59 -6.25 -2.31
CA HIS A 67 6.75 -5.98 -3.15
C HIS A 67 7.84 -5.30 -2.33
N ALA A 68 8.86 -6.05 -1.94
CA ALA A 68 10.02 -5.51 -1.25
C ALA A 68 10.91 -4.74 -2.23
N LEU A 69 11.12 -3.46 -1.97
CA LEU A 69 11.97 -2.59 -2.78
C LEU A 69 13.38 -2.53 -2.18
N PRO A 70 14.44 -2.50 -3.00
CA PRO A 70 15.79 -2.31 -2.51
C PRO A 70 15.92 -0.93 -1.84
N ALA A 71 16.71 -0.84 -0.77
CA ALA A 71 16.94 0.40 -0.01
C ALA A 71 17.57 1.54 -0.84
N LYS A 72 18.09 1.24 -2.04
CA LYS A 72 18.61 2.22 -3.00
C LYS A 72 17.53 2.47 -4.05
N HIS A 73 16.83 3.59 -3.90
CA HIS A 73 15.45 3.75 -4.35
C HIS A 73 15.27 4.59 -5.63
N GLU A 74 16.31 4.81 -6.43
CA GLU A 74 16.22 5.71 -7.60
C GLU A 74 16.10 5.01 -8.97
N ASP A 75 16.59 3.78 -9.15
CA ASP A 75 16.76 3.22 -10.52
C ASP A 75 15.76 2.14 -10.97
N ALA A 76 14.74 1.78 -10.19
CA ALA A 76 13.91 0.61 -10.50
C ALA A 76 12.40 0.75 -10.23
N LEU A 77 11.81 1.89 -10.60
CA LEU A 77 10.35 1.95 -10.72
C LEU A 77 9.90 1.28 -12.03
N PRO A 78 8.96 0.31 -12.00
CA PRO A 78 8.46 -0.37 -13.21
C PRO A 78 7.57 0.51 -14.10
N VAL A 79 7.44 1.80 -13.78
CA VAL A 79 6.69 2.80 -14.55
C VAL A 79 7.51 4.10 -14.52
N LYS A 80 7.79 4.69 -15.68
CA LYS A 80 8.39 6.03 -15.75
C LYS A 80 7.38 7.05 -15.21
N MET A 81 7.77 7.85 -14.23
CA MET A 81 6.99 9.04 -13.86
C MET A 81 7.00 10.01 -15.04
N VAL A 82 5.83 10.25 -15.61
CA VAL A 82 5.58 11.44 -16.43
C VAL A 82 4.98 12.48 -15.50
N LEU A 83 5.75 13.53 -15.23
CA LEU A 83 5.25 14.85 -14.85
C LEU A 83 5.67 15.83 -15.94
#